data_AF-A0A533US07-F1
#
_entry.id   AF-A0A533US07-F1
#
_cell.length_a   1.000
_cell.length_b   1.000
_cell.length_c   1.000
_cell.angle_alpha   90.00
_cell.angle_beta   90.00
_cell.angle_gamma   90.00
#
_symmetry.space_group_name_H-M   'P 1'
#
loop_
_entity.id
_entity.type
_entity.pdbx_description
1 polymer ?
#
loop_
_entity_poly.entity_id
_entity_poly.type
_entity_poly.pdbx_seq_one_letter_code
_entity_poly.pdbx_strand_id
1 'polypeptide(L)'
;MDNVEEKLVSELRLSPLQAKIFILVIEKGKMAAGEISQYLSITEAEAQQVAKSLIDLGGFIDITKTEYESTHPRFAVVNMYRRMCEREKIPFKKNLLVDNISIILEKPYDDVRTK
;
A
#
# COMPACT_ATOMS: atom_id res chain seq x y z
N MET A 1 12.40 7.06 -5.69
CA MET A 1 11.05 6.61 -5.29
C MET A 1 9.97 7.20 -6.18
N ASP A 2 10.24 8.28 -6.90
CA ASP A 2 9.27 9.02 -7.75
C ASP A 2 8.54 8.18 -8.81
N ASN A 3 9.06 7.01 -9.19
CA ASN A 3 8.40 6.12 -10.15
C ASN A 3 7.50 5.05 -9.49
N VAL A 4 7.66 4.77 -8.19
CA VAL A 4 6.87 3.70 -7.54
C VAL A 4 5.45 4.16 -7.27
N GLU A 5 5.26 5.39 -6.78
CA GLU A 5 3.94 5.98 -6.57
C GLU A 5 3.14 6.01 -7.88
N GLU A 6 3.74 6.55 -8.95
CA GLU A 6 3.12 6.60 -10.28
C GLU A 6 2.74 5.22 -10.80
N LYS A 7 3.61 4.22 -10.63
CA LYS A 7 3.33 2.83 -11.00
C LYS A 7 2.21 2.21 -10.17
N LEU A 8 2.12 2.50 -8.87
CA LEU A 8 1.00 2.03 -8.05
C LEU A 8 -0.32 2.63 -8.55
N VAL A 9 -0.33 3.92 -8.91
CA VAL A 9 -1.49 4.58 -9.50
C VAL A 9 -1.84 3.99 -10.87
N SER A 10 -0.86 3.80 -11.76
CA SER A 10 -1.10 3.32 -13.12
C SER A 10 -1.47 1.84 -13.16
N GLU A 11 -0.73 0.99 -12.46
CA GLU A 11 -0.85 -0.48 -12.57
C GLU A 11 -1.89 -1.06 -11.62
N LEU A 12 -2.08 -0.48 -10.43
CA LEU A 12 -3.03 -0.99 -9.43
C LEU A 12 -4.30 -0.16 -9.32
N ARG A 13 -4.39 0.94 -10.08
CA ARG A 13 -5.51 1.89 -10.05
C ARG A 13 -5.76 2.44 -8.64
N LEU A 14 -4.69 2.65 -7.88
CA LEU A 14 -4.77 3.37 -6.60
C LEU A 14 -4.97 4.86 -6.86
N SER A 15 -5.64 5.55 -5.92
CA SER A 15 -5.57 7.00 -5.87
C SER A 15 -4.15 7.44 -5.47
N PRO A 16 -3.73 8.67 -5.80
CA PRO A 16 -2.44 9.19 -5.37
C PRO A 16 -2.26 9.12 -3.84
N LEU A 17 -3.32 9.42 -3.09
CA LEU A 17 -3.28 9.35 -1.63
C LEU A 17 -3.14 7.91 -1.10
N GLN A 18 -3.83 6.95 -1.72
CA GLN A 18 -3.65 5.52 -1.40
C GLN A 18 -2.20 5.08 -1.64
N ALA A 19 -1.61 5.46 -2.78
CA ALA A 19 -0.22 5.11 -3.09
C ALA A 19 0.76 5.71 -2.08
N LYS A 20 0.59 6.99 -1.71
CA LYS A 20 1.41 7.66 -0.69
C LYS A 20 1.33 7.00 0.67
N ILE A 21 0.11 6.72 1.15
CA ILE A 21 -0.10 6.07 2.44
C ILE A 21 0.49 4.65 2.44
N PHE A 22 0.31 3.90 1.35
CA PHE A 22 0.87 2.55 1.23
C PHE A 22 2.40 2.54 1.31
N ILE A 23 3.07 3.43 0.57
CA ILE A 23 4.53 3.57 0.61
C ILE A 23 4.99 3.99 2.01
N LEU A 24 4.32 4.98 2.62
CA LEU A 24 4.67 5.48 3.95
C LEU A 24 4.65 4.36 5.01
N VAL A 25 3.58 3.55 5.04
CA VAL A 25 3.47 2.43 5.99
C VAL A 25 4.50 1.33 5.70
N ILE A 26 4.90 1.14 4.44
CA ILE A 26 6.02 0.23 4.12
C ILE A 26 7.34 0.75 4.71
N GLU A 27 7.63 2.03 4.54
CA GLU A 27 8.90 2.65 4.94
C GLU A 27 9.03 2.95 6.44
N LYS A 28 7.91 2.94 7.17
CA LYS A 28 7.85 3.25 8.60
C LYS A 28 7.39 2.06 9.45
N GLY A 29 6.83 1.03 8.84
CA GLY A 29 6.25 -0.11 9.53
C GLY A 29 4.82 0.18 9.99
N LYS A 30 4.38 -0.58 11.00
CA LYS A 30 3.06 -0.42 11.62
C LYS A 30 2.85 1.04 12.07
N MET A 31 1.73 1.65 11.69
CA MET A 31 1.41 3.04 12.03
C MET A 31 -0.06 3.26 12.32
N ALA A 32 -0.35 4.24 13.19
CA ALA A 32 -1.70 4.70 13.46
C ALA A 32 -2.20 5.74 12.43
N ALA A 33 -3.52 5.85 12.24
CA ALA A 33 -4.16 6.88 11.41
C ALA A 33 -3.68 8.30 11.78
N GLY A 34 -3.56 8.59 13.08
CA GLY A 34 -3.06 9.86 13.58
C GLY A 34 -1.64 10.17 13.11
N GLU A 35 -0.74 9.19 13.12
CA GLU A 35 0.65 9.38 12.63
C GLU A 35 0.67 9.62 11.12
N ILE A 36 -0.07 8.83 10.35
CA ILE A 36 -0.22 9.00 8.90
C ILE A 36 -0.72 10.41 8.58
N SER A 37 -1.70 10.90 9.34
CA SER A 37 -2.26 12.24 9.17
C SER A 37 -1.22 13.35 9.34
N GLN A 38 -0.32 13.20 10.30
CA GLN A 38 0.77 14.15 10.56
C GLN A 38 1.82 14.10 9.46
N TYR A 39 2.25 12.91 9.03
CA TYR A 39 3.25 12.75 7.98
C TYR A 39 2.80 13.32 6.62
N LEU A 40 1.50 13.18 6.30
CA LEU A 40 0.96 13.61 5.01
C LEU A 40 0.20 14.95 5.07
N SER A 41 0.12 15.57 6.25
CA SER A 41 -0.65 16.82 6.46
C SER A 41 -2.10 16.73 5.99
N ILE A 42 -2.75 15.61 6.29
CA ILE A 42 -4.18 15.33 6.02
C ILE A 42 -4.95 15.19 7.34
N THR A 43 -6.27 15.06 7.28
CA THR A 43 -7.06 14.79 8.50
C THR A 43 -6.91 13.33 8.94
N GLU A 44 -7.01 13.07 10.25
CA GLU A 44 -7.00 11.69 10.77
C GLU A 44 -8.17 10.86 10.22
N ALA A 45 -9.34 11.47 10.03
CA ALA A 45 -10.49 10.80 9.43
C ALA A 45 -10.22 10.36 7.98
N GLU A 46 -9.57 11.20 7.19
CA GLU A 46 -9.16 10.89 5.82
C GLU A 46 -8.09 9.79 5.80
N ALA A 47 -7.08 9.88 6.68
CA ALA A 47 -6.07 8.83 6.84
C ALA A 47 -6.71 7.48 7.18
N GLN A 48 -7.67 7.46 8.11
CA GLN A 48 -8.41 6.27 8.50
C GLN A 48 -9.26 5.72 7.35
N GLN A 49 -9.97 6.57 6.61
CA GLN A 49 -10.79 6.14 5.48
C GLN A 49 -9.92 5.50 4.38
N VAL A 50 -8.78 6.13 4.05
CA VAL A 50 -7.89 5.61 3.02
C VAL A 50 -7.19 4.32 3.47
N ALA A 51 -6.74 4.25 4.73
CA ALA A 51 -6.15 3.03 5.28
C ALA A 51 -7.13 1.85 5.22
N LYS A 52 -8.41 2.05 5.60
CA LYS A 52 -9.45 1.03 5.45
C LYS A 52 -9.66 0.61 4.00
N SER A 53 -9.68 1.57 3.06
CA SER A 53 -9.78 1.23 1.64
C SER A 53 -8.58 0.41 1.14
N LEU A 54 -7.38 0.60 1.70
CA LEU A 54 -6.20 -0.20 1.39
C LEU A 54 -6.31 -1.63 1.94
N ILE A 55 -7.08 -1.87 2.99
CA ILE A 55 -7.42 -3.23 3.46
C ILE A 55 -8.38 -3.91 2.48
N ASP A 56 -9.39 -3.18 2.01
CA ASP A 56 -10.34 -3.65 0.99
C ASP A 56 -9.66 -3.86 -0.37
N LEU A 57 -8.51 -3.24 -0.60
CA LEU A 57 -7.65 -3.51 -1.76
C LEU A 57 -6.60 -4.60 -1.50
N GLY A 58 -6.41 -5.04 -0.25
CA GLY A 58 -5.46 -6.10 0.10
C GLY A 58 -4.01 -5.62 0.24
N GLY A 59 -3.80 -4.31 0.40
CA GLY A 59 -2.53 -3.70 0.71
C GLY A 59 -2.21 -3.71 2.21
N PHE A 60 -3.21 -3.53 3.06
CA PHE A 60 -3.06 -3.48 4.52
C PHE A 60 -3.81 -4.58 5.27
N ILE A 61 -3.42 -4.73 6.54
CA ILE A 61 -4.14 -5.44 7.59
C ILE A 61 -4.37 -4.49 8.78
N ASP A 62 -5.50 -4.69 9.48
CA ASP A 62 -5.76 -4.04 10.76
C ASP A 62 -5.01 -4.75 11.88
N ILE A 63 -4.23 -4.00 12.66
CA ILE A 63 -3.63 -4.49 13.92
C ILE A 63 -4.56 -4.14 15.09
N THR A 64 -5.07 -2.91 15.08
CA THR A 64 -6.11 -2.42 16.00
C THR A 64 -7.13 -1.60 15.22
N LYS A 65 -8.07 -0.92 15.90
CA LYS A 65 -9.08 -0.09 15.23
C LYS A 65 -8.50 1.11 14.46
N THR A 66 -7.26 1.48 14.77
CA THR A 66 -6.61 2.69 14.25
C THR A 66 -5.19 2.46 13.75
N GLU A 67 -4.61 1.28 13.97
CA GLU A 67 -3.26 0.92 13.53
C GLU A 67 -3.30 -0.08 12.38
N TYR A 68 -2.49 0.22 11.37
CA TYR A 68 -2.42 -0.50 10.12
C TYR A 68 -1.00 -0.94 9.83
N GLU A 69 -0.88 -2.07 9.16
CA GLU A 69 0.41 -2.57 8.67
C GLU A 69 0.23 -3.15 7.28
N SER A 70 1.25 -3.06 6.44
CA SER A 70 1.32 -3.85 5.20
C SER A 70 1.85 -5.25 5.51
N THR A 71 1.32 -6.26 4.83
CA THR A 71 2.05 -7.54 4.72
C THR A 71 3.29 -7.37 3.83
N HIS A 72 4.11 -8.41 3.71
CA HIS A 72 5.30 -8.36 2.86
C HIS A 72 4.97 -7.85 1.44
N PRO A 73 5.73 -6.90 0.86
CA PRO A 73 5.36 -6.21 -0.37
C PRO A 73 5.11 -7.13 -1.56
N ARG A 74 5.88 -8.23 -1.67
CA ARG A 74 5.65 -9.30 -2.66
C ARG A 74 4.26 -9.92 -2.61
N PHE A 75 3.62 -9.97 -1.45
CA PHE A 75 2.24 -10.42 -1.31
C PHE A 75 1.25 -9.27 -1.44
N ALA A 76 1.48 -8.16 -0.73
CA ALA A 76 0.57 -7.02 -0.72
C ALA A 76 0.32 -6.45 -2.13
N VAL A 77 1.38 -6.21 -2.90
CA VAL A 77 1.30 -5.66 -4.26
C VAL A 77 0.57 -6.61 -5.22
N VAL A 78 0.87 -7.92 -5.14
CA VAL A 78 0.21 -8.93 -5.97
C VAL A 78 -1.26 -9.11 -5.58
N ASN A 79 -1.60 -9.02 -4.29
CA ASN A 79 -2.97 -9.09 -3.82
C ASN A 79 -3.79 -7.87 -4.28
N MET A 80 -3.22 -6.66 -4.17
CA MET A 80 -3.83 -5.46 -4.73
C MET A 80 -4.04 -5.56 -6.24
N TYR A 81 -3.05 -6.09 -6.97
CA TYR A 81 -3.19 -6.31 -8.41
C TYR A 81 -4.30 -7.32 -8.73
N ARG A 82 -4.41 -8.42 -7.97
CA ARG A 82 -5.49 -9.40 -8.14
C ARG A 82 -6.87 -8.76 -7.93
N ARG A 83 -7.05 -8.00 -6.85
CA ARG A 83 -8.33 -7.31 -6.57
C ARG A 83 -8.65 -6.23 -7.61
N MET A 84 -7.64 -5.55 -8.15
CA MET A 84 -7.81 -4.63 -9.28
C MET A 84 -8.29 -5.38 -10.53
N CYS A 85 -7.66 -6.52 -10.88
CA CYS A 85 -8.09 -7.34 -12.01
C CYS A 85 -9.54 -7.80 -11.88
N GLU A 86 -9.95 -8.23 -10.69
CA GLU A 86 -11.34 -8.63 -10.40
C GLU A 86 -12.32 -7.47 -10.58
N ARG A 87 -12.01 -6.29 -10.06
CA ARG A 87 -12.83 -5.06 -10.21
C ARG A 87 -13.00 -4.64 -11.67
N GLU A 88 -11.91 -4.68 -12.43
CA GLU A 88 -11.88 -4.29 -13.85
C GLU A 88 -12.37 -5.41 -14.79
N LYS A 89 -12.72 -6.58 -14.25
CA LYS A 89 -13.14 -7.78 -15.02
C LYS A 89 -12.10 -8.22 -16.06
N ILE A 90 -10.82 -8.09 -15.74
CA ILE A 90 -9.72 -8.53 -16.58
C ILE A 90 -9.07 -9.80 -16.00
N PRO A 91 -8.53 -10.71 -16.84
CA PRO A 91 -7.86 -11.91 -16.35
C PRO A 91 -6.58 -11.57 -15.57
N PHE A 92 -6.47 -12.11 -14.35
CA PHE A 92 -5.23 -12.06 -13.59
C PHE A 92 -4.13 -12.87 -14.31
N LYS A 93 -3.02 -12.20 -14.66
CA LYS A 93 -1.85 -12.79 -15.32
C LYS A 93 -0.59 -12.14 -14.79
N LYS A 94 0.56 -12.81 -14.97
CA LYS A 94 1.87 -12.25 -14.61
C LYS A 94 2.05 -10.85 -15.22
N ASN A 95 2.43 -9.89 -14.39
CA ASN A 95 2.72 -8.53 -14.79
C ASN A 95 4.10 -8.12 -14.24
N LEU A 96 5.06 -7.90 -15.15
CA LEU A 96 6.44 -7.57 -14.79
C LEU A 96 6.55 -6.23 -14.04
N LEU A 97 5.66 -5.27 -14.31
CA LEU A 97 5.67 -3.99 -13.60
C LEU A 97 5.24 -4.18 -12.14
N VAL A 98 4.19 -4.97 -11.91
CA VAL A 98 3.71 -5.34 -10.57
C VAL A 98 4.79 -6.09 -9.80
N ASP A 99 5.43 -7.07 -10.44
CA ASP A 99 6.55 -7.81 -9.85
C ASP A 99 7.69 -6.84 -9.44
N ASN A 100 8.08 -5.94 -10.34
CA ASN A 100 9.15 -4.96 -10.08
C ASN A 100 8.81 -3.99 -8.95
N ILE A 101 7.56 -3.50 -8.86
CA ILE A 101 7.11 -2.64 -7.76
C ILE A 101 7.34 -3.37 -6.42
N SER A 102 6.94 -4.64 -6.36
CA SER A 102 7.05 -5.43 -5.13
C SER A 102 8.50 -5.64 -4.66
N ILE A 103 9.43 -5.80 -5.60
CA ILE A 103 10.87 -5.95 -5.33
C ILE A 103 11.46 -4.63 -4.82
N ILE A 104 11.08 -3.50 -5.41
CA ILE A 104 11.59 -2.18 -4.99
C ILE A 104 11.16 -1.86 -3.55
N LEU A 105 9.93 -2.23 -3.19
CA LEU A 105 9.36 -1.99 -1.86
C LEU A 105 9.83 -2.99 -0.79
N GLU A 106 10.42 -4.12 -1.18
CA GLU A 106 10.89 -5.17 -0.26
C GLU A 106 11.99 -4.66 0.68
N LYS A 107 13.00 -3.97 0.14
CA LYS A 107 14.10 -3.45 0.95
C LYS A 107 13.64 -2.49 2.07
N PRO A 108 12.88 -1.40 1.80
CA PRO A 108 12.44 -0.51 2.87
C PRO A 108 11.51 -1.21 3.88
N TYR A 109 10.74 -2.22 3.43
CA TYR A 109 9.93 -3.04 4.33
C TYR A 109 10.77 -3.87 5.30
N ASP A 110 11.85 -4.49 4.81
CA ASP A 110 12.75 -5.30 5.64
C ASP A 110 13.60 -4.43 6.58
N ASP A 111 14.05 -3.26 6.12
CA ASP A 111 14.90 -2.33 6.89
C ASP A 111 14.22 -1.86 8.19
N VAL A 112 12.89 -1.71 8.20
CA VAL A 112 12.14 -1.32 9.41
C VAL A 112 11.80 -2.47 10.36
N ARG A 113 11.97 -3.73 9.91
CA ARG A 113 11.65 -4.95 10.69
C ARG A 113 12.87 -5.73 11.17
N THR A 114 14.06 -5.36 10.70
CA THR A 114 15.33 -6.01 11.05
C THR A 114 16.14 -5.24 12.11
N LYS A 115 15.45 -4.46 12.96
CA LYS A 115 16.05 -3.79 14.12
C LYS A 115 15.82 -4.54 15.43
#